data_AF-W1VMR8-F1
#
_entry.id   AF-W1VMR8-F1
#
_cell.length_a   1.000
_cell.length_b   1.000
_cell.length_c   1.000
_cell.angle_alpha   90.00
_cell.angle_beta   90.00
_cell.angle_gamma   90.00
#
_symmetry.space_group_name_H-M   'P 1'
#
loop_
_entity.id
_entity.type
_entity.pdbx_description
1 polymer ?
#
loop_
_entity_poly.entity_id
_entity_poly.type
_entity_poly.pdbx_seq_one_letter_code
_entity_poly.pdbx_strand_id
1 'polypeptide(L)'
;AASVGIERYVLDDGWFGSRRDDTSGLGDWQVSQDVWPQGLRPLVEHVHSLGMEFGLWFEPEMINLDSDLARAHPDWVLGDGAGGAPEHRNQRVLDLTAPGAWDYLFTSISHLVDELGIAYLKWDHNSPLLATGHECAQPAVGRWG
;
A
#
# COMPACT_ATOMS: atom_id res chain seq x y z
N ALA A 1 8.63 26.44 -0.48
CA ALA A 1 8.13 25.90 0.80
C ALA A 1 9.00 26.37 1.97
N ALA A 2 10.28 26.00 2.01
CA ALA A 2 11.21 26.45 3.07
C ALA A 2 11.28 27.98 3.22
N SER A 3 11.36 28.73 2.11
CA SER A 3 11.45 30.21 2.13
C SER A 3 10.25 30.93 2.76
N VAL A 4 9.12 30.22 2.95
CA VAL A 4 7.91 30.75 3.59
C VAL A 4 7.66 30.11 4.97
N GLY A 5 8.64 29.39 5.52
CA GLY A 5 8.59 28.83 6.88
C GLY A 5 7.87 27.48 7.01
N ILE A 6 7.64 26.75 5.91
CA ILE A 6 7.08 25.39 5.99
C ILE A 6 8.15 24.42 6.51
N GLU A 7 7.77 23.62 7.50
CA GLU A 7 8.68 22.69 8.22
C GLU A 7 8.71 21.28 7.62
N ARG A 8 7.71 20.91 6.81
CA ARG A 8 7.55 19.54 6.28
C ARG A 8 7.12 19.51 4.83
N TYR A 9 7.71 18.60 4.08
CA TYR A 9 7.31 18.25 2.72
C TYR A 9 6.74 16.82 2.72
N VAL A 10 5.53 16.63 2.21
CA VAL A 10 4.89 15.31 2.12
C VAL A 10 4.70 14.96 0.65
N LEU A 11 5.29 13.84 0.22
CA LEU A 11 5.01 13.26 -1.08
C LEU A 11 3.74 12.42 -1.01
N ASP A 12 2.74 12.80 -1.78
CA ASP A 12 1.43 12.14 -1.85
C ASP A 12 1.44 10.97 -2.88
N ASP A 13 0.27 10.40 -3.17
CA ASP A 13 0.07 9.24 -4.07
C ASP A 13 0.86 9.32 -5.42
N GLY A 14 1.23 8.15 -5.96
CA GLY A 14 1.89 7.99 -7.27
C GLY A 14 3.40 7.70 -7.24
N TRP A 15 4.02 7.61 -6.06
CA TRP A 15 5.47 7.38 -5.92
C TRP A 15 5.90 5.92 -6.14
N PHE A 16 4.96 4.97 -6.14
CA PHE A 16 5.20 3.54 -6.07
C PHE A 16 4.71 2.78 -7.31
N GLY A 17 5.23 1.57 -7.51
CA GLY A 17 4.78 0.58 -8.49
C GLY A 17 4.38 1.16 -9.86
N SER A 18 3.24 0.69 -10.37
CA SER A 18 2.61 1.16 -11.61
C SER A 18 1.65 2.34 -11.42
N ARG A 19 1.57 2.94 -10.22
CA ARG A 19 0.55 3.91 -9.80
C ARG A 19 0.53 5.22 -10.60
N ARG A 20 -0.20 5.27 -11.72
CA ARG A 20 -0.39 6.51 -12.52
C ARG A 20 -1.77 7.14 -12.36
N ASP A 21 -2.72 6.35 -11.92
CA ASP A 21 -4.07 6.72 -11.54
C ASP A 21 -4.54 5.77 -10.42
N ASP A 22 -5.83 5.80 -10.07
CA ASP A 22 -6.37 4.97 -8.99
C ASP A 22 -6.65 3.50 -9.38
N THR A 23 -6.30 3.08 -10.60
CA THR A 23 -6.66 1.76 -11.14
C THR A 23 -5.61 0.66 -10.91
N SER A 24 -4.37 1.03 -10.55
CA SER A 24 -3.25 0.07 -10.44
C SER A 24 -2.26 0.43 -9.33
N GLY A 25 -1.47 -0.57 -8.92
CA GLY A 25 -0.29 -0.42 -8.08
C GLY A 25 -0.50 -0.45 -6.57
N LEU A 26 -1.72 -0.28 -6.04
CA LEU A 26 -1.95 -0.45 -4.60
C LEU A 26 -1.59 -1.87 -4.18
N GLY A 27 -0.82 -1.97 -3.10
CA GLY A 27 -0.17 -3.20 -2.66
C GLY A 27 1.31 -3.23 -2.98
N ASP A 28 1.77 -2.65 -4.10
CA ASP A 28 3.16 -2.69 -4.54
C ASP A 28 3.97 -1.52 -3.94
N TRP A 29 4.28 -1.60 -2.64
CA TRP A 29 4.96 -0.55 -1.86
C TRP A 29 6.47 -0.46 -2.14
N GLN A 30 6.86 -0.37 -3.41
CA GLN A 30 8.24 -0.12 -3.85
C GLN A 30 8.29 1.13 -4.74
N VAL A 31 9.37 1.91 -4.61
CA VAL A 31 9.55 3.14 -5.40
C VAL A 31 9.55 2.81 -6.89
N SER A 32 8.72 3.52 -7.65
CA SER A 32 8.64 3.32 -9.08
C SER A 32 9.87 3.87 -9.79
N GLN A 33 10.67 3.02 -10.44
CA GLN A 33 11.84 3.47 -11.20
C GLN A 33 11.48 4.20 -12.49
N ASP A 34 10.26 4.04 -13.01
CA ASP A 34 9.80 4.77 -14.19
C ASP A 34 9.58 6.26 -13.89
N VAL A 35 9.10 6.57 -12.68
CA VAL A 35 8.86 7.95 -12.21
C VAL A 35 10.07 8.50 -11.49
N TRP A 36 10.74 7.65 -10.71
CA TRP A 36 11.90 7.98 -9.89
C TRP A 36 13.09 7.09 -10.27
N PRO A 37 13.76 7.31 -11.43
CA PRO A 37 14.86 6.47 -11.88
C PRO A 37 16.06 6.40 -10.92
N GLN A 38 16.19 7.40 -10.05
CA GLN A 38 17.24 7.49 -9.02
C GLN A 38 16.69 7.19 -7.61
N GLY A 39 15.47 6.66 -7.52
CA GLY A 39 14.72 6.52 -6.26
C GLY A 39 14.31 7.87 -5.66
N LEU A 40 13.81 7.83 -4.42
CA LEU A 40 13.39 9.03 -3.69
C LEU A 40 14.54 9.72 -2.94
N ARG A 41 15.70 9.07 -2.81
CA ARG A 41 16.84 9.58 -2.02
C ARG A 41 17.26 11.01 -2.41
N PRO A 42 17.41 11.38 -3.70
CA PRO A 42 17.77 12.75 -4.07
C PRO A 42 16.73 13.80 -3.62
N LEU A 43 15.44 13.46 -3.68
CA LEU A 43 14.36 14.33 -3.20
C LEU A 43 14.46 14.50 -1.68
N VAL A 44 14.60 13.40 -0.95
CA VAL A 44 14.71 13.40 0.51
C VAL A 44 15.92 14.20 0.98
N GLU A 45 17.09 13.97 0.38
CA GLU A 45 18.31 14.71 0.68
C GLU A 45 18.14 16.22 0.42
N HIS A 46 17.45 16.59 -0.67
CA HIS A 46 17.15 17.98 -0.94
C HIS A 46 16.22 18.59 0.13
N VAL A 47 15.14 17.89 0.51
CA VAL A 47 14.22 18.33 1.57
C VAL A 47 14.96 18.54 2.89
N HIS A 48 15.79 17.57 3.29
CA HIS A 48 16.61 17.69 4.50
C HIS A 48 17.63 18.82 4.41
N SER A 49 18.24 19.07 3.24
CA SER A 49 19.19 20.18 3.04
C SER A 49 18.55 21.56 3.25
N LEU A 50 17.22 21.65 3.10
CA LEU A 50 16.43 22.86 3.35
C LEU A 50 15.99 22.98 4.82
N GLY A 51 16.40 22.06 5.69
CA GLY A 51 16.00 22.01 7.09
C GLY A 51 14.54 21.57 7.31
N MET A 52 13.94 20.92 6.31
CA MET A 52 12.57 20.43 6.36
C MET A 52 12.54 18.92 6.63
N GLU A 53 11.45 18.44 7.24
CA GLU A 53 11.16 17.02 7.40
C GLU A 53 10.54 16.43 6.11
N PHE A 54 10.87 15.18 5.82
CA PHE A 54 10.24 14.41 4.75
C PHE A 54 9.10 13.52 5.29
N GLY A 55 7.96 13.54 4.60
CA GLY A 55 6.84 12.65 4.84
C GLY A 55 6.37 11.94 3.57
N LEU A 56 5.67 10.82 3.74
CA LEU A 56 5.23 9.97 2.63
C LEU A 56 3.83 9.43 2.86
N TRP A 57 3.06 9.32 1.77
CA TRP A 57 1.71 8.75 1.77
C TRP A 57 1.71 7.23 1.56
N PHE A 58 0.83 6.55 2.27
CA PHE A 58 0.52 5.13 2.11
C PHE A 58 -0.98 4.89 2.27
N GLU A 59 -1.52 3.90 1.54
CA GLU A 59 -2.85 3.34 1.73
C GLU A 59 -2.75 1.82 1.92
N PRO A 60 -2.16 1.37 3.04
CA PRO A 60 -1.59 0.04 3.18
C PRO A 60 -2.61 -1.09 3.26
N GLU A 61 -3.86 -0.75 3.53
CA GLU A 61 -4.97 -1.69 3.68
C GLU A 61 -5.64 -2.04 2.35
N MET A 62 -5.19 -1.45 1.24
CA MET A 62 -5.79 -1.63 -0.07
C MET A 62 -4.85 -2.35 -1.05
N ILE A 63 -5.47 -3.03 -2.01
CA ILE A 63 -4.80 -3.74 -3.08
C ILE A 63 -5.58 -3.54 -4.39
N ASN A 64 -4.88 -3.23 -5.49
CA ASN A 64 -5.48 -3.25 -6.83
C ASN A 64 -5.35 -4.67 -7.40
N LEU A 65 -6.36 -5.16 -8.13
CA LEU A 65 -6.23 -6.42 -8.86
C LEU A 65 -5.13 -6.35 -9.95
N ASP A 66 -4.89 -5.15 -10.49
CA ASP A 66 -3.70 -4.85 -11.28
C ASP A 66 -2.53 -4.38 -10.39
N SER A 67 -1.98 -5.31 -9.63
CA SER A 67 -0.73 -5.17 -8.87
C SER A 67 0.06 -6.47 -8.93
N ASP A 68 1.38 -6.40 -8.74
CA ASP A 68 2.22 -7.59 -8.63
C ASP A 68 1.86 -8.39 -7.37
N LEU A 69 1.51 -7.70 -6.28
CA LEU A 69 1.04 -8.32 -5.05
C LEU A 69 -0.20 -9.19 -5.29
N ALA A 70 -1.23 -8.68 -5.97
CA ALA A 70 -2.46 -9.44 -6.23
C ALA A 70 -2.23 -10.61 -7.19
N ARG A 71 -1.30 -10.46 -8.16
CA ARG A 71 -0.91 -11.56 -9.06
C ARG A 71 -0.16 -12.67 -8.34
N ALA A 72 0.71 -12.31 -7.39
CA ALA A 72 1.50 -13.27 -6.62
C ALA A 72 0.70 -13.93 -5.50
N HIS A 73 -0.20 -13.18 -4.87
CA HIS A 73 -0.99 -13.56 -3.71
C HIS A 73 -2.47 -13.24 -3.91
N PRO A 74 -3.17 -13.92 -4.84
CA PRO A 74 -4.60 -13.69 -5.06
C PRO A 74 -5.44 -14.02 -3.81
N ASP A 75 -4.93 -14.88 -2.94
CA ASP A 75 -5.52 -15.26 -1.64
C ASP A 75 -5.39 -14.17 -0.57
N TRP A 76 -4.59 -13.11 -0.79
CA TRP A 76 -4.51 -11.97 0.13
C TRP A 76 -5.57 -10.90 -0.17
N VAL A 77 -6.41 -11.09 -1.18
CA VAL A 77 -7.53 -10.19 -1.46
C VAL A 77 -8.71 -10.57 -0.57
N LEU A 78 -9.18 -9.65 0.29
CA LEU A 78 -10.29 -9.91 1.20
C LEU A 78 -11.55 -10.27 0.41
N GLY A 79 -12.17 -11.40 0.76
CA GLY A 79 -13.33 -11.95 0.06
C GLY A 79 -14.30 -12.66 0.99
N ASP A 80 -15.56 -12.77 0.58
CA ASP A 80 -16.63 -13.43 1.34
C ASP A 80 -16.79 -14.93 1.00
N GLY A 81 -15.85 -15.50 0.23
CA GLY A 81 -15.92 -16.87 -0.28
C GLY A 81 -16.97 -17.11 -1.38
N ALA A 82 -17.67 -16.07 -1.86
CA ALA A 82 -18.71 -16.15 -2.88
C ALA A 82 -18.28 -15.63 -4.27
N GLY A 83 -16.98 -15.41 -4.48
CA GLY A 83 -16.43 -14.92 -5.75
C GLY A 83 -15.87 -13.49 -5.72
N GLY A 84 -15.67 -12.93 -4.52
CA GLY A 84 -14.88 -11.72 -4.29
C GLY A 84 -15.70 -10.51 -3.83
N ALA A 85 -15.12 -9.70 -2.94
CA ALA A 85 -15.69 -8.42 -2.53
C ALA A 85 -15.90 -7.48 -3.74
N PRO A 86 -16.88 -6.56 -3.74
CA PRO A 86 -17.03 -5.58 -4.82
C PRO A 86 -15.89 -4.55 -4.86
N GLU A 87 -15.58 -3.99 -6.05
CA GLU A 87 -14.62 -2.86 -6.18
C GLU A 87 -15.25 -1.59 -5.65
N HIS A 88 -14.45 -0.86 -4.87
CA HIS A 88 -14.69 0.55 -4.63
C HIS A 88 -13.46 1.28 -5.16
N ARG A 89 -13.65 2.29 -6.02
CA ARG A 89 -12.52 3.02 -6.64
C ARG A 89 -11.45 2.11 -7.28
N ASN A 90 -11.87 1.04 -7.95
CA ASN A 90 -10.97 0.05 -8.59
C ASN A 90 -10.02 -0.69 -7.63
N GLN A 91 -10.30 -0.67 -6.32
CA GLN A 91 -9.48 -1.33 -5.31
C GLN A 91 -10.28 -2.34 -4.47
N ARG A 92 -9.54 -3.24 -3.82
CA ARG A 92 -10.00 -4.23 -2.84
C ARG A 92 -9.30 -3.96 -1.51
N VAL A 93 -9.82 -4.58 -0.46
CA VAL A 93 -9.17 -4.61 0.84
C VAL A 93 -8.15 -5.75 0.87
N LEU A 94 -6.96 -5.48 1.37
CA LEU A 94 -5.93 -6.47 1.66
C LEU A 94 -6.33 -7.25 2.94
N ASP A 95 -6.35 -8.58 2.85
CA ASP A 95 -6.60 -9.44 3.99
C ASP A 95 -5.32 -9.59 4.84
N LEU A 96 -5.18 -8.74 5.85
CA LEU A 96 -4.06 -8.80 6.80
C LEU A 96 -4.06 -10.05 7.69
N THR A 97 -5.14 -10.85 7.65
CA THR A 97 -5.20 -12.13 8.38
C THR A 97 -4.69 -13.30 7.55
N ALA A 98 -4.52 -13.12 6.23
CA ALA A 98 -3.88 -14.10 5.37
C ALA A 98 -2.41 -14.31 5.80
N PRO A 99 -1.93 -15.57 5.88
CA PRO A 99 -0.56 -15.85 6.30
C PRO A 99 0.49 -15.12 5.46
N GLY A 100 1.29 -14.28 6.10
CA GLY A 100 2.38 -13.52 5.49
C GLY A 100 2.02 -12.10 5.00
N ALA A 101 0.73 -11.76 4.88
CA ALA A 101 0.30 -10.44 4.39
C ALA A 101 0.74 -9.31 5.31
N TRP A 102 0.58 -9.49 6.64
CA TRP A 102 1.06 -8.55 7.64
C TRP A 102 2.58 -8.35 7.58
N ASP A 103 3.35 -9.43 7.50
CA ASP A 103 4.81 -9.38 7.50
C ASP A 103 5.34 -8.66 6.25
N TYR A 104 4.73 -8.93 5.09
CA TYR A 104 5.01 -8.21 3.84
C TYR A 104 4.81 -6.71 3.99
N LEU A 105 3.64 -6.31 4.50
CA LEU A 105 3.25 -4.92 4.61
C LEU A 105 4.15 -4.18 5.60
N PHE A 106 4.35 -4.78 6.79
CA PHE A 106 5.22 -4.25 7.83
C PHE A 106 6.64 -4.07 7.30
N THR A 107 7.21 -5.08 6.64
CA THR A 107 8.58 -5.03 6.11
C THR A 107 8.71 -3.96 5.03
N SER A 108 7.75 -3.88 4.10
CA SER A 108 7.80 -2.89 3.01
C SER A 108 7.79 -1.45 3.52
N ILE A 109 6.89 -1.14 4.47
CA ILE A 109 6.78 0.22 5.02
C ILE A 109 7.98 0.53 5.92
N SER A 110 8.33 -0.36 6.87
CA SER A 110 9.44 -0.11 7.80
C SER A 110 10.77 0.08 7.08
N HIS A 111 11.04 -0.72 6.04
CA HIS A 111 12.24 -0.55 5.22
C HIS A 111 12.32 0.85 4.61
N LEU A 112 11.21 1.37 4.07
CA LEU A 112 11.16 2.72 3.50
C LEU A 112 11.30 3.82 4.55
N VAL A 113 10.69 3.64 5.73
CA VAL A 113 10.82 4.57 6.86
C VAL A 113 12.29 4.71 7.26
N ASP A 114 12.98 3.59 7.42
CA ASP A 114 14.40 3.57 7.80
C ASP A 114 15.30 4.09 6.66
N GLU A 115 15.05 3.66 5.42
CA GLU A 115 15.88 4.02 4.27
C GLU A 115 15.81 5.52 3.95
N LEU A 116 14.62 6.11 4.03
CA LEU A 116 14.35 7.50 3.62
C LEU A 116 14.28 8.46 4.81
N GLY A 117 14.41 7.99 6.06
CA GLY A 117 14.31 8.83 7.25
C GLY A 117 12.96 9.54 7.34
N ILE A 118 11.86 8.81 7.07
CA ILE A 118 10.51 9.38 7.01
C ILE A 118 10.08 9.82 8.42
N ALA A 119 9.85 11.12 8.60
CA ALA A 119 9.43 11.70 9.89
C ALA A 119 7.90 11.76 10.04
N TYR A 120 7.16 11.55 8.94
CA TYR A 120 5.71 11.63 8.92
C TYR A 120 5.12 10.67 7.89
N LEU A 121 4.17 9.82 8.31
CA LEU A 121 3.35 9.03 7.40
C LEU A 121 1.95 9.64 7.29
N LYS A 122 1.50 9.87 6.06
CA LYS A 122 0.06 10.07 5.78
C LYS A 122 -0.53 8.69 5.50
N TRP A 123 -1.12 8.09 6.53
CA TRP A 123 -1.83 6.81 6.43
C TRP A 123 -3.27 7.06 6.00
N ASP A 124 -3.65 6.53 4.84
CA ASP A 124 -4.95 6.74 4.22
C ASP A 124 -5.75 5.44 4.11
N HIS A 125 -7.06 5.58 3.91
CA HIS A 125 -7.99 4.49 3.71
C HIS A 125 -9.20 5.01 2.92
N ASN A 126 -9.22 4.77 1.61
CA ASN A 126 -10.16 5.40 0.68
C ASN A 126 -11.36 4.51 0.29
N SER A 127 -11.65 3.44 1.03
CA SER A 127 -12.82 2.59 0.79
C SER A 127 -13.55 2.24 2.08
N PRO A 128 -14.90 2.14 2.11
CA PRO A 128 -15.56 1.40 3.19
C PRO A 128 -15.19 -0.10 3.12
N LEU A 129 -15.27 -0.80 4.26
CA LEU A 129 -15.18 -2.26 4.28
C LEU A 129 -16.46 -2.84 3.66
N LEU A 130 -16.35 -3.38 2.44
CA LEU A 130 -17.48 -3.97 1.69
C LEU A 130 -17.52 -5.51 1.76
N ALA A 131 -16.56 -6.13 2.44
CA ALA A 131 -16.55 -7.53 2.81
C ALA A 131 -16.04 -7.70 4.25
N THR A 132 -16.55 -8.70 4.97
CA THR A 132 -16.26 -8.91 6.41
C THR A 132 -15.83 -10.35 6.73
N GLY A 133 -15.30 -11.09 5.76
CA GLY A 133 -14.87 -12.48 5.94
C GLY A 133 -13.45 -12.70 5.42
N HIS A 134 -12.72 -13.63 6.05
CA HIS A 134 -11.49 -14.23 5.53
C HIS A 134 -11.84 -15.58 4.91
N GLU A 135 -11.31 -15.87 3.72
CA GLU A 135 -11.56 -17.14 3.04
C GLU A 135 -10.67 -18.24 3.65
N CYS A 136 -11.28 -19.17 4.39
CA CYS A 136 -10.55 -20.33 4.91
C CYS A 136 -10.59 -21.46 3.87
N ALA A 137 -9.44 -21.83 3.31
CA ALA A 137 -9.36 -23.02 2.47
C ALA A 137 -9.72 -24.26 3.30
N GLN A 138 -10.89 -24.85 2.99
CA GLN A 138 -11.55 -26.03 3.58
C GLN A 138 -12.72 -25.74 4.56
N PRO A 139 -13.97 -25.65 4.08
CA PRO A 139 -15.11 -26.00 4.91
C PRO A 139 -15.07 -27.52 5.08
N ALA A 140 -14.73 -27.99 6.28
CA ALA A 140 -14.60 -29.40 6.57
C ALA A 140 -15.83 -30.21 6.10
N VAL A 141 -15.54 -31.32 5.42
CA VAL A 141 -16.28 -32.58 5.32
C VAL A 141 -17.44 -32.70 6.34
N GLY A 142 -18.57 -32.08 6.02
CA GLY A 142 -19.85 -32.33 6.68
C GLY A 142 -20.46 -33.58 6.08
N ARG A 143 -20.26 -34.73 6.72
CA ARG A 143 -21.00 -35.97 6.40
C ARG A 143 -22.49 -35.69 6.58
N TRP A 144 -23.25 -35.84 5.50
CA TRP A 144 -24.70 -36.00 5.56
C TRP A 144 -24.99 -37.41 6.10
N GLY A 145 -25.67 -37.47 7.24
CA GLY A 145 -26.37 -38.68 7.70
C GLY A 145 -27.75 -38.77 7.08
#